data_AF-A0A7C6SN22-F1
#
_entry.id   AF-A0A7C6SN22-F1
#
_cell.length_a   1.000
_cell.length_b   1.000
_cell.length_c   1.000
_cell.angle_alpha   90.00
_cell.angle_beta   90.00
_cell.angle_gamma   90.00
#
_symmetry.space_group_name_H-M   'P 1'
#
loop_
_entity.id
_entity.type
_entity.pdbx_description
1 polymer ?
#
loop_
_entity_poly.entity_id
_entity_poly.type
_entity_poly.pdbx_seq_one_letter_code
_entity_poly.pdbx_strand_id
1 'polypeptide(L)'
;MKKTKEVQAIAKAINFNIVAIFLIMLMLTVWIFTVTFANANSGPNVILEFDKTEAEVGEIVRATVKVNNIKNFAGYQVNISYNPDVVEVVNPYTGIDSSVVVVGDLISNQEYGPLPIVSNDKEEGLIAIGRMYTYLNDYKESGQAKESGILFEIGFKILKKEMTAIEFTDERLPGNVGGTALFDWDGERITDYVVRTPQEINLLPTPTLEPTLEPTPEATLEPTLEPDEESMLLVPKLNNYTREANVEAEIKDLLEAFNKAKVEDGIKKLVLNVKAVEAAEAYVIELPTDLLSNNNLVHKILITTEFGNVEIPSNFFSQITTPDKITKSSTISISIKTSNLEGVDKDLKNKIGERPVVEINILVEGEIIEWNSPSIPLKVSIPYIAIEEPEDYEYIVVWHIEKDTNKIIPVTSGKYHAAPLNAVEFMTNNFGKFAVAYNHKTFNDISSYSWAKKQIEVLASKGIINGTSEITFTPGEDIKRADFIILLIKSLGLYSEAVSNFDDVLPGSYYYEYVGIAKELGITSGVGDNMFKPLEKVTRQDMMVLTANALKIAGKISDKGIESDIAKFDDKDKIASYAVEGVSTLVKKGIVLGSGNNINPLGNATRAELAAIIYKIYYM
;
A
#
# COMPACT_ATOMS: atom_id res chain seq x y z
N MET A 1 73.61 10.76 7.96
CA MET A 1 72.28 11.25 7.50
C MET A 1 71.82 10.74 6.14
N LYS A 2 72.71 10.34 5.19
CA LYS A 2 72.29 9.83 3.86
C LYS A 2 71.77 8.39 3.89
N LYS A 3 72.46 7.47 4.59
CA LYS A 3 72.07 6.06 4.74
C LYS A 3 70.70 5.85 5.41
N THR A 4 70.31 6.71 6.34
CA THR A 4 69.03 6.58 7.07
C THR A 4 67.82 6.94 6.21
N LYS A 5 67.99 7.88 5.24
CA LYS A 5 66.94 8.26 4.29
C LYS A 5 66.73 7.22 3.19
N GLU A 6 67.80 6.52 2.76
CA GLU A 6 67.69 5.42 1.79
C GLU A 6 66.96 4.21 2.38
N VAL A 7 67.20 3.86 3.64
CA VAL A 7 66.51 2.72 4.29
C VAL A 7 65.02 3.03 4.50
N GLN A 8 64.65 4.27 4.84
CA GLN A 8 63.25 4.67 4.94
C GLN A 8 62.53 4.73 3.59
N ALA A 9 63.22 5.12 2.52
CA ALA A 9 62.64 5.13 1.17
C ALA A 9 62.41 3.70 0.65
N ILE A 10 63.34 2.77 0.92
CA ILE A 10 63.23 1.36 0.55
C ILE A 10 62.10 0.68 1.34
N ALA A 11 61.99 0.92 2.65
CA ALA A 11 60.90 0.38 3.47
C ALA A 11 59.51 0.89 3.04
N LYS A 12 59.41 2.16 2.64
CA LYS A 12 58.15 2.75 2.16
C LYS A 12 57.76 2.24 0.77
N ALA A 13 58.73 2.00 -0.11
CA ALA A 13 58.51 1.40 -1.43
C ALA A 13 58.11 -0.09 -1.32
N ILE A 14 58.68 -0.83 -0.37
CA ILE A 14 58.31 -2.23 -0.09
C ILE A 14 56.88 -2.32 0.47
N ASN A 15 56.52 -1.48 1.45
CA ASN A 15 55.16 -1.45 1.98
C ASN A 15 54.12 -1.00 0.94
N PHE A 16 54.45 -0.04 0.07
CA PHE A 16 53.55 0.38 -0.99
C PHE A 16 53.32 -0.71 -2.04
N ASN A 17 54.37 -1.46 -2.41
CA ASN A 17 54.24 -2.60 -3.31
C ASN A 17 53.48 -3.77 -2.67
N ILE A 18 53.63 -4.04 -1.38
CA ILE A 18 52.85 -5.09 -0.69
C ILE A 18 51.37 -4.71 -0.64
N VAL A 19 51.04 -3.46 -0.31
CA VAL A 19 49.65 -2.98 -0.28
C VAL A 19 49.04 -2.94 -1.68
N ALA A 20 49.80 -2.56 -2.71
CA ALA A 20 49.34 -2.58 -4.10
C ALA A 20 49.14 -4.01 -4.63
N ILE A 21 50.03 -4.95 -4.28
CA ILE A 21 49.85 -6.37 -4.61
C ILE A 21 48.64 -6.94 -3.88
N PHE A 22 48.41 -6.58 -2.61
CA PHE A 22 47.23 -7.01 -1.86
C PHE A 22 45.94 -6.43 -2.44
N LEU A 23 45.92 -5.16 -2.88
CA LEU A 23 44.78 -4.53 -3.55
C LEU A 23 44.51 -5.10 -4.94
N ILE A 24 45.56 -5.45 -5.70
CA ILE A 24 45.43 -6.12 -6.99
C ILE A 24 44.97 -7.57 -6.79
N MET A 25 45.43 -8.28 -5.76
CA MET A 25 44.93 -9.60 -5.39
C MET A 25 43.47 -9.52 -4.90
N LEU A 26 43.10 -8.51 -4.11
CA LEU A 26 41.74 -8.28 -3.64
C LEU A 26 40.81 -7.93 -4.80
N MET A 27 41.27 -7.08 -5.73
CA MET A 27 40.53 -6.78 -6.96
C MET A 27 40.45 -7.99 -7.88
N LEU A 28 41.50 -8.80 -8.03
CA LEU A 28 41.45 -10.06 -8.80
C LEU A 28 40.56 -11.10 -8.13
N THR A 29 40.52 -11.20 -6.80
CA THR A 29 39.58 -12.09 -6.11
C THR A 29 38.15 -11.56 -6.19
N VAL A 30 37.92 -10.25 -6.14
CA VAL A 30 36.58 -9.66 -6.32
C VAL A 30 36.14 -9.73 -7.78
N TRP A 31 37.05 -9.65 -8.76
CA TRP A 31 36.74 -9.82 -10.19
C TRP A 31 36.56 -11.30 -10.57
N ILE A 32 37.34 -12.21 -9.96
CA ILE A 32 37.11 -13.65 -10.11
C ILE A 32 35.80 -14.03 -9.43
N PHE A 33 35.47 -13.50 -8.24
CA PHE A 33 34.18 -13.73 -7.57
C PHE A 33 32.99 -13.15 -8.36
N THR A 34 33.10 -11.96 -8.96
CA THR A 34 32.01 -11.41 -9.79
C THR A 34 31.83 -12.17 -11.10
N VAL A 35 32.91 -12.71 -11.69
CA VAL A 35 32.82 -13.51 -12.93
C VAL A 35 32.43 -14.97 -12.65
N THR A 36 32.75 -15.56 -11.49
CA THR A 36 32.29 -16.92 -11.11
C THR A 36 30.86 -16.94 -10.56
N PHE A 37 30.37 -15.89 -9.89
CA PHE A 37 28.96 -15.82 -9.49
C PHE A 37 28.02 -15.40 -10.63
N ALA A 38 28.49 -14.59 -11.60
CA ALA A 38 27.68 -14.25 -12.77
C ALA A 38 27.53 -15.40 -13.78
N ASN A 39 28.48 -16.35 -13.84
CA ASN A 39 28.42 -17.49 -14.78
C ASN A 39 28.00 -18.83 -14.15
N ALA A 40 27.73 -18.90 -12.84
CA ALA A 40 27.20 -20.12 -12.20
C ALA A 40 25.66 -20.19 -12.18
N ASN A 41 24.96 -19.12 -12.61
CA ASN A 41 23.50 -18.98 -12.51
C ASN A 41 22.75 -19.01 -13.86
N SER A 42 23.38 -19.45 -14.96
CA SER A 42 22.75 -19.45 -16.29
C SER A 42 22.14 -20.81 -16.72
N GLY A 43 22.45 -21.91 -16.04
CA GLY A 43 21.93 -23.25 -16.39
C GLY A 43 20.58 -23.59 -15.74
N PRO A 44 19.83 -24.58 -16.26
CA PRO A 44 18.56 -25.05 -15.69
C PRO A 44 18.71 -25.46 -14.22
N ASN A 45 17.89 -24.91 -13.31
CA ASN A 45 17.98 -25.24 -11.89
C ASN A 45 16.66 -25.09 -11.10
N VAL A 46 16.61 -25.75 -9.94
CA VAL A 46 15.58 -25.60 -8.90
C VAL A 46 16.26 -25.12 -7.63
N ILE A 47 15.67 -24.12 -6.96
CA ILE A 47 16.24 -23.48 -5.78
C ILE A 47 15.19 -23.41 -4.67
N LEU A 48 15.58 -23.79 -3.45
CA LEU A 48 14.89 -23.45 -2.21
C LEU A 48 15.68 -22.31 -1.52
N GLU A 49 15.04 -21.18 -1.27
CA GLU A 49 15.64 -20.00 -0.63
C GLU A 49 14.85 -19.60 0.62
N PHE A 50 15.56 -19.15 1.66
CA PHE A 50 14.94 -18.55 2.84
C PHE A 50 15.00 -17.03 2.79
N ASP A 51 13.99 -16.38 3.35
CA ASP A 51 14.00 -14.94 3.61
C ASP A 51 15.01 -14.55 4.70
N LYS A 52 15.25 -15.45 5.67
CA LYS A 52 16.26 -15.33 6.73
C LYS A 52 16.82 -16.68 7.15
N THR A 53 18.08 -16.70 7.60
CA THR A 53 18.76 -17.91 8.11
C THR A 53 18.93 -17.91 9.63
N GLU A 54 18.52 -16.84 10.31
CA GLU A 54 18.49 -16.73 11.76
C GLU A 54 17.06 -16.37 12.19
N ALA A 55 16.49 -17.15 13.12
CA ALA A 55 15.12 -16.99 13.55
C ALA A 55 14.90 -17.48 14.99
N GLU A 56 14.20 -16.67 15.78
CA GLU A 56 13.86 -16.98 17.18
C GLU A 56 12.64 -17.90 17.28
N VAL A 57 12.46 -18.56 18.44
CA VAL A 57 11.26 -19.35 18.71
C VAL A 57 10.00 -18.50 18.52
N GLY A 58 9.06 -19.01 17.73
CA GLY A 58 7.81 -18.34 17.35
C GLY A 58 7.87 -17.60 16.01
N GLU A 59 9.06 -17.26 15.51
CA GLU A 59 9.20 -16.63 14.20
C GLU A 59 9.01 -17.61 13.06
N ILE A 60 8.56 -17.11 11.91
CA ILE A 60 8.39 -17.89 10.69
C ILE A 60 9.55 -17.59 9.75
N VAL A 61 10.23 -18.63 9.30
CA VAL A 61 11.16 -18.58 8.17
C VAL A 61 10.38 -18.93 6.91
N ARG A 62 10.35 -18.01 5.94
CA ARG A 62 9.68 -18.23 4.66
C ARG A 62 10.63 -18.93 3.72
N ALA A 63 10.23 -20.08 3.22
CA ALA A 63 10.95 -20.78 2.17
C ALA A 63 10.23 -20.61 0.82
N THR A 64 10.94 -20.06 -0.16
CA THR A 64 10.47 -19.89 -1.53
C THR A 64 11.12 -20.93 -2.42
N VAL A 65 10.31 -21.75 -3.11
CA VAL A 65 10.77 -22.70 -4.12
C VAL A 65 10.58 -22.11 -5.50
N LYS A 66 11.66 -22.01 -6.28
CA LYS A 66 11.64 -21.43 -7.63
C LYS A 66 12.45 -22.27 -8.62
N VAL A 67 12.16 -22.08 -9.90
CA VAL A 67 12.91 -22.69 -11.00
C VAL A 67 13.45 -21.63 -11.93
N ASN A 68 14.58 -21.92 -12.57
CA ASN A 68 15.20 -21.05 -13.56
C ASN A 68 15.58 -21.85 -14.81
N ASN A 69 15.24 -21.32 -15.98
CA ASN A 69 15.64 -21.80 -17.30
C ASN A 69 15.25 -23.28 -17.54
N ILE A 70 14.09 -23.71 -17.04
CA ILE A 70 13.54 -25.04 -17.29
C ILE A 70 12.73 -24.99 -18.58
N LYS A 71 13.33 -25.49 -19.66
CA LYS A 71 12.74 -25.41 -20.99
C LYS A 71 11.36 -26.09 -21.03
N ASN A 72 10.38 -25.44 -21.66
CA ASN A 72 9.04 -25.99 -21.87
C ASN A 72 8.31 -26.44 -20.58
N PHE A 73 8.64 -25.86 -19.42
CA PHE A 73 8.16 -26.30 -18.12
C PHE A 73 6.62 -26.36 -18.01
N ALA A 74 6.08 -27.50 -17.56
CA ALA A 74 4.63 -27.74 -17.47
C ALA A 74 4.17 -28.42 -16.17
N GLY A 75 5.09 -28.87 -15.32
CA GLY A 75 4.72 -29.41 -14.01
C GLY A 75 5.90 -29.78 -13.14
N TYR A 76 5.63 -29.95 -11.85
CA TYR A 76 6.61 -30.34 -10.86
C TYR A 76 6.04 -31.25 -9.77
N GLN A 77 6.93 -31.97 -9.11
CA GLN A 77 6.77 -32.53 -7.78
C GLN A 77 8.05 -32.24 -6.98
N VAL A 78 7.91 -31.78 -5.75
CA VAL A 78 8.99 -31.37 -4.86
C VAL A 78 8.73 -31.97 -3.49
N ASN A 79 9.73 -32.65 -2.94
CA ASN A 79 9.70 -33.22 -1.61
C ASN A 79 10.69 -32.47 -0.71
N ILE A 80 10.22 -32.03 0.46
CA ILE A 80 11.01 -31.27 1.45
C ILE A 80 10.97 -32.01 2.78
N SER A 81 12.14 -32.20 3.39
CA SER A 81 12.30 -32.69 4.76
C SER A 81 12.62 -31.54 5.71
N TYR A 82 12.10 -31.63 6.94
CA TYR A 82 12.38 -30.73 8.04
C TYR A 82 12.31 -31.50 9.37
N ASN A 83 12.85 -30.93 10.46
CA ASN A 83 12.71 -31.51 11.79
C ASN A 83 11.42 -31.01 12.48
N PRO A 84 10.39 -31.85 12.68
CA PRO A 84 9.10 -31.44 13.23
C PRO A 84 9.16 -31.10 14.73
N ASP A 85 10.22 -31.51 15.44
CA ASP A 85 10.44 -31.12 16.84
C ASP A 85 11.06 -29.72 16.98
N VAL A 86 11.55 -29.14 15.87
CA VAL A 86 12.27 -27.86 15.84
C VAL A 86 11.52 -26.81 15.05
N VAL A 87 10.77 -27.20 14.01
CA VAL A 87 9.94 -26.28 13.22
C VAL A 87 8.55 -26.85 12.92
N GLU A 88 7.55 -25.98 12.89
CA GLU A 88 6.18 -26.29 12.50
C GLU A 88 5.88 -25.68 11.13
N VAL A 89 5.21 -26.45 10.27
CA VAL A 89 4.80 -25.98 8.94
C VAL A 89 3.55 -25.13 9.06
N VAL A 90 3.65 -23.89 8.60
CA VAL A 90 2.56 -22.91 8.66
C VAL A 90 2.43 -22.18 7.34
N ASN A 91 1.31 -21.46 7.17
CA ASN A 91 1.23 -20.47 6.10
C ASN A 91 2.31 -19.38 6.32
N PRO A 92 3.14 -19.06 5.31
CA PRO A 92 4.27 -18.13 5.45
C PRO A 92 3.88 -16.68 5.77
N TYR A 93 2.61 -16.31 5.62
CA TYR A 93 2.11 -14.95 5.85
C TYR A 93 1.17 -14.86 7.04
N THR A 94 0.35 -15.88 7.27
CA THR A 94 -0.66 -15.84 8.34
C THR A 94 -0.21 -16.57 9.61
N GLY A 95 0.80 -17.43 9.53
CA GLY A 95 1.27 -18.24 10.66
C GLY A 95 0.27 -19.28 11.17
N ILE A 96 -0.88 -19.41 10.50
CA ILE A 96 -1.89 -20.42 10.79
C ILE A 96 -1.37 -21.76 10.29
N ASP A 97 -1.62 -22.82 11.06
CA ASP A 97 -1.39 -24.18 10.61
C ASP A 97 -2.14 -24.42 9.30
N SER A 98 -1.37 -24.59 8.23
CA SER A 98 -1.88 -24.77 6.88
C SER A 98 -1.19 -25.95 6.25
N SER A 99 -1.98 -26.95 5.83
CA SER A 99 -1.53 -27.97 4.90
C SER A 99 -1.36 -27.44 3.47
N VAL A 100 -1.73 -26.18 3.23
CA VAL A 100 -1.79 -25.53 1.93
C VAL A 100 -0.64 -24.53 1.80
N VAL A 101 0.20 -24.73 0.78
CA VAL A 101 1.24 -23.78 0.37
C VAL A 101 0.66 -22.58 -0.35
N VAL A 102 1.39 -21.45 -0.32
CA VAL A 102 1.04 -20.29 -1.14
C VAL A 102 1.56 -20.54 -2.54
N VAL A 103 0.65 -20.63 -3.51
CA VAL A 103 0.98 -20.94 -4.90
C VAL A 103 1.73 -19.76 -5.54
N GLY A 104 2.83 -20.04 -6.22
CA GLY A 104 3.60 -19.05 -6.96
C GLY A 104 2.98 -18.67 -8.31
N ASP A 105 3.77 -18.03 -9.17
CA ASP A 105 3.33 -17.53 -10.48
C ASP A 105 3.36 -18.60 -11.58
N LEU A 106 4.02 -19.74 -11.35
CA LEU A 106 4.11 -20.86 -12.29
C LEU A 106 3.00 -21.90 -12.13
N ILE A 107 2.62 -22.52 -13.25
CA ILE A 107 1.57 -23.55 -13.33
C ILE A 107 0.22 -23.05 -12.76
N SER A 108 -0.09 -21.77 -12.98
CA SER A 108 -1.23 -21.07 -12.37
C SER A 108 -2.37 -20.76 -13.37
N ASN A 109 -2.11 -20.77 -14.68
CA ASN A 109 -3.11 -20.44 -15.70
C ASN A 109 -4.19 -21.54 -15.77
N GLN A 110 -5.43 -21.16 -15.42
CA GLN A 110 -6.58 -22.06 -15.40
C GLN A 110 -6.96 -22.59 -16.79
N GLU A 111 -6.61 -21.88 -17.87
CA GLU A 111 -6.84 -22.32 -19.25
C GLU A 111 -6.14 -23.64 -19.57
N TYR A 112 -5.05 -23.98 -18.84
CA TYR A 112 -4.30 -25.22 -19.05
C TYR A 112 -4.60 -26.30 -17.99
N GLY A 113 -5.61 -26.06 -17.15
CA GLY A 113 -6.12 -27.02 -16.15
C GLY A 113 -5.05 -27.45 -15.13
N PRO A 114 -4.56 -26.56 -14.26
CA PRO A 114 -3.54 -26.91 -13.28
C PRO A 114 -4.11 -27.81 -12.18
N LEU A 115 -3.53 -28.99 -12.01
CA LEU A 115 -3.94 -29.98 -11.01
C LEU A 115 -2.92 -30.01 -9.86
N PRO A 116 -3.32 -29.71 -8.61
CA PRO A 116 -2.45 -29.82 -7.45
C PRO A 116 -2.39 -31.26 -6.90
N ILE A 117 -1.23 -31.64 -6.39
CA ILE A 117 -0.99 -32.85 -5.60
C ILE A 117 -0.30 -32.39 -4.32
N VAL A 118 -0.91 -32.60 -3.15
CA VAL A 118 -0.29 -32.25 -1.86
C VAL A 118 -0.43 -33.43 -0.92
N SER A 119 0.69 -33.86 -0.34
CA SER A 119 0.76 -34.94 0.65
C SER A 119 1.78 -34.55 1.72
N ASN A 120 1.28 -34.17 2.90
CA ASN A 120 2.11 -33.75 4.02
C ASN A 120 2.04 -34.80 5.13
N ASP A 121 3.20 -35.18 5.65
CA ASP A 121 3.36 -36.06 6.79
C ASP A 121 4.10 -35.30 7.89
N LYS A 122 3.31 -34.64 8.75
CA LYS A 122 3.84 -33.75 9.78
C LYS A 122 4.59 -34.50 10.88
N GLU A 123 4.23 -35.76 11.11
CA GLU A 123 4.87 -36.59 12.14
C GLU A 123 6.29 -36.99 11.70
N GLU A 124 6.47 -37.29 10.41
CA GLU A 124 7.79 -37.61 9.84
C GLU A 124 8.57 -36.38 9.35
N GLY A 125 8.00 -35.17 9.42
CA GLY A 125 8.67 -33.96 8.96
C GLY A 125 8.84 -33.89 7.45
N LEU A 126 7.85 -34.38 6.69
CA LEU A 126 7.93 -34.50 5.24
C LEU A 126 6.77 -33.79 4.53
N ILE A 127 7.09 -33.01 3.50
CA ILE A 127 6.12 -32.33 2.64
C ILE A 127 6.36 -32.76 1.19
N ALA A 128 5.32 -33.22 0.50
CA ALA A 128 5.34 -33.48 -0.94
C ALA A 128 4.31 -32.60 -1.64
N ILE A 129 4.79 -31.72 -2.53
CA ILE A 129 3.97 -30.77 -3.28
C ILE A 129 4.22 -30.95 -4.76
N GLY A 130 3.16 -31.10 -5.53
CA GLY A 130 3.22 -31.13 -6.98
C GLY A 130 2.10 -30.33 -7.61
N ARG A 131 2.37 -29.85 -8.82
CA ARG A 131 1.38 -29.19 -9.65
C ARG A 131 1.74 -29.39 -11.11
N MET A 132 0.76 -29.74 -11.94
CA MET A 132 0.97 -29.92 -13.37
C MET A 132 -0.20 -29.40 -14.18
N TYR A 133 0.06 -28.88 -15.38
CA TYR A 133 -0.99 -28.65 -16.36
C TYR A 133 -1.49 -29.97 -16.93
N THR A 134 -2.81 -30.05 -17.15
CA THR A 134 -3.46 -31.25 -17.71
C THR A 134 -3.82 -31.07 -19.18
N TYR A 135 -3.95 -29.82 -19.65
CA TYR A 135 -4.20 -29.51 -21.07
C TYR A 135 -2.90 -29.12 -21.78
N LEU A 136 -1.99 -30.10 -21.86
CA LEU A 136 -0.62 -29.89 -22.37
C LEU A 136 -0.58 -29.53 -23.86
N ASN A 137 -1.49 -30.05 -24.68
CA ASN A 137 -1.56 -29.69 -26.11
C ASN A 137 -1.89 -28.21 -26.29
N ASP A 138 -2.88 -27.69 -25.58
CA ASP A 138 -3.29 -26.28 -25.64
C ASP A 138 -2.16 -25.36 -25.13
N TYR A 139 -1.49 -25.78 -24.04
CA TYR A 139 -0.32 -25.07 -23.52
C TYR A 139 0.84 -25.07 -24.52
N LYS A 140 1.11 -26.20 -25.17
CA LYS A 140 2.16 -26.31 -26.19
C LYS A 140 1.85 -25.50 -27.45
N GLU A 141 0.61 -25.50 -27.91
CA GLU A 141 0.15 -24.69 -29.04
C GLU A 141 0.25 -23.19 -28.78
N SER A 142 0.15 -22.75 -27.52
CA SER A 142 0.33 -21.35 -27.15
C SER A 142 1.72 -20.80 -27.50
N GLY A 143 2.76 -21.65 -27.46
CA GLY A 143 4.16 -21.25 -27.60
C GLY A 143 4.69 -20.32 -26.50
N GLN A 144 3.94 -20.14 -25.40
CA GLN A 144 4.25 -19.20 -24.33
C GLN A 144 4.66 -19.90 -23.02
N ALA A 145 5.63 -20.82 -23.10
CA ALA A 145 6.12 -21.50 -21.92
C ALA A 145 6.79 -20.54 -20.94
N LYS A 146 6.38 -20.58 -19.66
CA LYS A 146 7.08 -19.87 -18.58
C LYS A 146 8.16 -20.78 -17.99
N GLU A 147 9.42 -20.49 -18.31
CA GLU A 147 10.57 -21.36 -17.99
C GLU A 147 11.29 -21.00 -16.68
N SER A 148 10.93 -19.86 -16.07
CA SER A 148 11.49 -19.37 -14.81
C SER A 148 10.40 -18.70 -13.97
N GLY A 149 10.49 -18.83 -12.64
CA GLY A 149 9.50 -18.25 -11.72
C GLY A 149 9.39 -19.04 -10.41
N ILE A 150 8.46 -18.62 -9.55
CA ILE A 150 8.18 -19.20 -8.24
C ILE A 150 7.16 -20.32 -8.41
N LEU A 151 7.45 -21.49 -7.83
CA LEU A 151 6.52 -22.61 -7.77
C LEU A 151 5.53 -22.43 -6.63
N PHE A 152 6.04 -22.19 -5.43
CA PHE A 152 5.26 -22.00 -4.21
C PHE A 152 6.14 -21.46 -3.07
N GLU A 153 5.47 -21.03 -2.01
CA GLU A 153 6.07 -20.62 -0.74
C GLU A 153 5.45 -21.35 0.45
N ILE A 154 6.28 -21.62 1.46
CA ILE A 154 5.91 -22.31 2.67
C ILE A 154 6.58 -21.65 3.88
N GLY A 155 5.89 -21.63 5.03
CA GLY A 155 6.41 -21.08 6.28
C GLY A 155 6.88 -22.19 7.22
N PHE A 156 8.01 -21.96 7.88
CA PHE A 156 8.52 -22.80 8.95
C PHE A 156 8.60 -21.99 10.23
N LYS A 157 7.65 -22.18 11.13
CA LYS A 157 7.61 -21.55 12.46
C LYS A 157 8.61 -22.24 13.37
N ILE A 158 9.55 -21.49 13.95
CA ILE A 158 10.56 -22.04 14.86
C ILE A 158 9.91 -22.44 16.19
N LEU A 159 10.01 -23.72 16.56
CA LEU A 159 9.59 -24.26 17.85
C LEU A 159 10.74 -24.26 18.86
N LYS A 160 11.97 -24.46 18.38
CA LYS A 160 13.21 -24.45 19.19
C LYS A 160 14.30 -23.68 18.45
N LYS A 161 15.01 -22.79 19.15
CA LYS A 161 16.15 -22.05 18.59
C LYS A 161 17.38 -22.95 18.57
N GLU A 162 17.38 -23.90 17.65
CA GLU A 162 18.46 -24.84 17.42
C GLU A 162 18.77 -24.87 15.92
N MET A 163 19.99 -25.29 15.59
CA MET A 163 20.41 -25.48 14.20
C MET A 163 19.52 -26.54 13.54
N THR A 164 18.90 -26.20 12.41
CA THR A 164 18.00 -27.13 11.70
C THR A 164 18.14 -27.00 10.19
N ALA A 165 18.08 -28.14 9.51
CA ALA A 165 18.13 -28.24 8.07
C ALA A 165 16.71 -28.39 7.51
N ILE A 166 16.44 -27.65 6.42
CA ILE A 166 15.24 -27.81 5.60
C ILE A 166 15.74 -27.96 4.18
N GLU A 167 15.52 -29.13 3.59
CA GLU A 167 16.18 -29.52 2.35
C GLU A 167 15.26 -30.35 1.45
N PHE A 168 15.61 -30.42 0.17
CA PHE A 168 14.96 -31.34 -0.74
C PHE A 168 15.37 -32.78 -0.40
N THR A 169 14.43 -33.72 -0.45
CA THR A 169 14.67 -35.12 -0.10
C THR A 169 14.11 -36.09 -1.13
N ASP A 170 14.87 -37.15 -1.45
CA ASP A 170 14.41 -38.25 -2.33
C ASP A 170 13.43 -39.19 -1.63
N GLU A 171 13.19 -39.00 -0.33
CA GLU A 171 12.24 -39.78 0.45
C GLU A 171 10.82 -39.70 -0.12
N ARG A 172 10.16 -40.85 -0.28
CA ARG A 172 8.87 -41.01 -0.98
C ARG A 172 8.87 -40.54 -2.45
N LEU A 173 10.03 -40.27 -3.06
CA LEU A 173 10.19 -39.88 -4.46
C LEU A 173 11.41 -40.55 -5.12
N PRO A 174 11.53 -41.90 -5.12
CA PRO A 174 12.73 -42.59 -5.57
C PRO A 174 13.02 -42.40 -7.07
N GLY A 175 14.30 -42.21 -7.40
CA GLY A 175 14.77 -42.07 -8.78
C GLY A 175 14.66 -40.65 -9.36
N ASN A 176 14.43 -39.64 -8.51
CA ASN A 176 14.30 -38.24 -8.88
C ASN A 176 15.60 -37.44 -8.75
N VAL A 177 15.64 -36.19 -9.22
CA VAL A 177 16.86 -35.37 -9.12
C VAL A 177 16.80 -34.62 -7.80
N GLY A 178 17.47 -35.13 -6.77
CA GLY A 178 17.63 -34.46 -5.47
C GLY A 178 16.32 -34.00 -4.84
N GLY A 179 15.33 -34.89 -4.73
CA GLY A 179 14.02 -34.62 -4.15
C GLY A 179 13.06 -33.81 -5.02
N THR A 180 13.37 -33.64 -6.31
CA THR A 180 12.53 -32.89 -7.25
C THR A 180 12.31 -33.67 -8.55
N ALA A 181 11.12 -33.54 -9.12
CA ALA A 181 10.75 -34.07 -10.43
C ALA A 181 10.10 -32.94 -11.23
N LEU A 182 10.67 -32.60 -12.40
CA LEU A 182 10.10 -31.59 -13.30
C LEU A 182 9.63 -32.25 -14.60
N PHE A 183 8.58 -31.70 -15.19
CA PHE A 183 7.98 -32.19 -16.42
C PHE A 183 7.87 -31.06 -17.44
N ASP A 184 8.14 -31.38 -18.70
CA ASP A 184 7.89 -30.47 -19.81
C ASP A 184 6.45 -30.62 -20.35
N TRP A 185 6.10 -29.77 -21.30
CA TRP A 185 4.79 -29.78 -21.96
C TRP A 185 4.55 -30.98 -22.89
N ASP A 186 5.54 -31.86 -23.07
CA ASP A 186 5.40 -33.15 -23.76
C ASP A 186 5.03 -34.25 -22.75
N GLY A 187 4.96 -33.89 -21.45
CA GLY A 187 4.76 -34.82 -20.35
C GLY A 187 6.02 -35.63 -20.02
N GLU A 188 7.15 -35.28 -20.63
CA GLU A 188 8.42 -35.97 -20.41
C GLU A 188 9.11 -35.39 -19.18
N ARG A 189 9.83 -36.27 -18.48
CA ARG A 189 10.57 -35.88 -17.30
C ARG A 189 11.88 -35.19 -17.69
N ILE A 190 12.10 -34.02 -17.13
CA ILE A 190 13.34 -33.27 -17.29
C ILE A 190 14.34 -33.80 -16.26
N THR A 191 15.58 -34.07 -16.69
CA THR A 191 16.64 -34.57 -15.79
C THR A 191 17.92 -33.74 -15.83
N ASP A 192 18.06 -32.85 -16.81
CA ASP A 192 19.24 -32.00 -17.01
C ASP A 192 19.04 -30.65 -16.30
N TYR A 193 19.06 -30.68 -14.97
CA TYR A 193 19.02 -29.48 -14.13
C TYR A 193 19.72 -29.72 -12.80
N VAL A 194 20.08 -28.63 -12.13
CA VAL A 194 20.75 -28.68 -10.82
C VAL A 194 19.78 -28.32 -9.71
N VAL A 195 19.79 -29.09 -8.62
CA VAL A 195 19.07 -28.76 -7.39
C VAL A 195 20.00 -27.98 -6.47
N ARG A 196 19.52 -26.86 -5.92
CA ARG A 196 20.24 -26.03 -4.96
C ARG A 196 19.44 -25.92 -3.66
N THR A 197 20.04 -26.39 -2.57
CA THR A 197 19.50 -26.27 -1.21
C THR A 197 20.11 -25.04 -0.50
N PRO A 198 19.38 -24.43 0.44
CA PRO A 198 19.82 -23.27 1.21
C PRO A 198 20.82 -23.64 2.32
N GLN A 199 21.36 -22.63 3.00
CA GLN A 199 22.12 -22.81 4.25
C GLN A 199 21.19 -23.17 5.40
N GLU A 200 21.69 -23.92 6.39
CA GLU A 200 20.91 -24.33 7.57
C GLU A 200 20.45 -23.10 8.40
N ILE A 201 19.30 -23.21 9.06
CA ILE A 201 18.74 -22.17 9.92
C ILE A 201 19.42 -22.24 11.29
N ASN A 202 19.71 -21.09 11.89
CA ASN A 202 20.33 -20.94 13.22
C ASN A 202 21.70 -21.64 13.32
N LEU A 203 22.55 -21.46 12.32
CA LEU A 203 23.95 -21.94 12.35
C LEU A 203 24.69 -21.34 13.55
N LEU A 204 25.26 -22.19 14.41
CA LEU A 204 26.09 -21.70 15.51
C LEU A 204 27.37 -21.06 14.96
N PRO A 205 27.81 -19.89 15.47
CA PRO A 205 29.08 -19.31 15.08
C PRO A 205 30.23 -20.27 15.43
N THR A 206 31.19 -20.40 14.52
CA THR A 206 32.39 -21.24 14.75
C THR A 206 33.14 -20.72 15.99
N PRO A 207 33.45 -21.57 16.99
CA PRO A 207 34.00 -21.10 18.25
C PRO A 207 35.39 -20.51 18.05
N THR A 208 35.51 -19.19 18.18
CA THR A 208 36.79 -18.54 18.42
C THR A 208 37.03 -18.55 19.93
N LEU A 209 38.06 -19.28 20.36
CA LEU A 209 38.43 -19.43 21.77
C LEU A 209 38.89 -18.09 22.34
N GLU A 210 38.11 -17.46 23.24
CA GLU A 210 38.62 -16.55 24.27
C GLU A 210 37.70 -16.56 25.52
N PRO A 211 38.22 -16.21 26.71
CA PRO A 211 37.89 -16.88 27.95
C PRO A 211 36.69 -16.29 28.70
N THR A 212 36.02 -17.21 29.41
CA THR A 212 34.87 -17.07 30.29
C THR A 212 34.98 -15.89 31.25
N LEU A 213 33.96 -15.02 31.26
CA LEU A 213 33.62 -14.17 32.41
C LEU A 213 32.13 -14.36 32.77
N GLU A 214 31.89 -14.30 34.07
CA GLU A 214 30.67 -14.59 34.85
C GLU A 214 29.38 -13.86 34.41
N PRO A 215 28.19 -14.36 34.82
CA PRO A 215 26.91 -13.91 34.29
C PRO A 215 26.57 -12.50 34.79
N THR A 216 26.17 -11.65 33.85
CA THR A 216 25.59 -10.31 34.10
C THR A 216 24.07 -10.37 33.83
N PRO A 217 23.21 -9.64 34.56
CA PRO A 217 21.76 -9.85 34.57
C PRO A 217 21.10 -9.53 33.24
N GLU A 218 19.98 -10.21 32.99
CA GLU A 218 19.06 -10.07 31.87
C GLU A 218 18.70 -8.60 31.61
N ALA A 219 19.11 -8.09 30.43
CA ALA A 219 18.87 -6.72 30.01
C ALA A 219 17.45 -6.59 29.45
N THR A 220 16.68 -5.69 30.04
CA THR A 220 15.42 -5.18 29.50
C THR A 220 15.67 -4.59 28.11
N LEU A 221 15.00 -5.11 27.07
CA LEU A 221 15.11 -4.59 25.71
C LEU A 221 14.50 -3.18 25.65
N GLU A 222 15.35 -2.16 25.62
CA GLU A 222 14.99 -0.77 25.39
C GLU A 222 14.73 -0.49 23.89
N PRO A 223 13.91 0.51 23.55
CA PRO A 223 13.73 0.96 22.16
C PRO A 223 15.08 1.28 21.54
N THR A 224 15.40 0.65 20.41
CA THR A 224 16.72 0.79 19.76
C THR A 224 16.53 1.34 18.35
N LEU A 225 17.28 2.39 18.02
CA LEU A 225 17.43 2.87 16.65
C LEU A 225 18.29 1.86 15.89
N GLU A 226 17.73 1.19 14.88
CA GLU A 226 18.51 0.26 14.07
C GLU A 226 19.56 1.01 13.23
N PRO A 227 20.80 0.49 13.08
CA PRO A 227 21.92 1.27 12.58
C PRO A 227 21.83 1.64 11.08
N ASP A 228 21.00 0.93 10.31
CA ASP A 228 21.01 0.99 8.86
C ASP A 228 19.65 1.36 8.21
N GLU A 229 18.57 1.53 8.97
CA GLU A 229 17.27 1.96 8.42
C GLU A 229 16.60 3.06 9.25
N GLU A 230 16.27 4.16 8.58
CA GLU A 230 15.70 5.41 9.08
C GLU A 230 14.24 5.26 9.58
N SER A 231 14.01 4.31 10.49
CA SER A 231 12.74 3.99 11.14
C SER A 231 13.01 3.59 12.59
N MET A 232 12.02 3.79 13.48
CA MET A 232 12.12 3.36 14.87
C MET A 232 11.31 2.09 15.05
N LEU A 233 11.96 0.99 15.43
CA LEU A 233 11.30 -0.24 15.84
C LEU A 233 10.79 -0.06 17.28
N LEU A 234 9.48 -0.20 17.45
CA LEU A 234 8.80 -0.07 18.72
C LEU A 234 8.31 -1.45 19.17
N VAL A 235 8.70 -1.86 20.37
CA VAL A 235 8.30 -3.14 20.97
C VAL A 235 7.21 -2.88 21.99
N PRO A 236 5.94 -3.25 21.70
CA PRO A 236 4.86 -3.05 22.66
C PRO A 236 4.86 -4.09 23.77
N LYS A 237 4.26 -3.72 24.90
CA LYS A 237 3.93 -4.62 26.02
C LYS A 237 2.45 -4.94 25.98
N LEU A 238 2.10 -6.23 25.89
CA LEU A 238 0.71 -6.68 25.92
C LEU A 238 0.13 -6.57 27.32
N ASN A 239 -1.01 -5.89 27.45
CA ASN A 239 -1.86 -6.00 28.62
C ASN A 239 -2.78 -7.22 28.46
N ASN A 240 -2.56 -8.26 29.25
CA ASN A 240 -3.31 -9.52 29.16
C ASN A 240 -4.80 -9.39 29.53
N TYR A 241 -5.23 -8.29 30.17
CA TYR A 241 -6.64 -8.06 30.51
C TYR A 241 -7.39 -7.31 29.41
N THR A 242 -6.78 -6.24 28.89
CA THR A 242 -7.43 -5.40 27.86
C THR A 242 -7.10 -5.84 26.44
N ARG A 243 -6.10 -6.71 26.27
CA ARG A 243 -5.54 -7.14 24.98
C ARG A 243 -4.91 -6.00 24.18
N GLU A 244 -4.56 -4.90 24.86
CA GLU A 244 -3.88 -3.75 24.28
C GLU A 244 -2.36 -3.93 24.35
N ALA A 245 -1.71 -3.83 23.20
CA ALA A 245 -0.26 -3.76 23.03
C ALA A 245 0.18 -2.29 23.17
N ASN A 246 0.65 -1.93 24.36
CA ASN A 246 1.03 -0.55 24.70
C ASN A 246 2.50 -0.31 24.37
N VAL A 247 2.78 0.75 23.62
CA VAL A 247 4.13 1.18 23.30
C VAL A 247 4.53 2.33 24.22
N GLU A 248 5.55 2.07 25.04
CA GLU A 248 6.22 3.09 25.85
C GLU A 248 7.56 3.43 25.17
N ALA A 249 7.68 4.65 24.64
CA ALA A 249 8.93 5.16 24.08
C ALA A 249 9.27 6.49 24.75
N GLU A 250 10.55 6.71 25.08
CA GLU A 250 10.92 7.98 25.69
C GLU A 250 10.70 9.14 24.70
N ILE A 251 10.13 10.23 25.21
CA ILE A 251 9.90 11.46 24.44
C ILE A 251 11.19 11.91 23.74
N LYS A 252 12.32 11.82 24.45
CA LYS A 252 13.63 12.23 23.92
C LYS A 252 14.02 11.40 22.70
N ASP A 253 13.82 10.08 22.75
CA ASP A 253 14.18 9.19 21.65
C ASP A 253 13.32 9.44 20.42
N LEU A 254 12.00 9.64 20.61
CA LEU A 254 11.09 10.00 19.52
C LEU A 254 11.48 11.33 18.88
N LEU A 255 11.86 12.34 19.67
CA LEU A 255 12.33 13.63 19.15
C LEU A 255 13.67 13.50 18.42
N GLU A 256 14.62 12.73 18.93
CA GLU A 256 15.89 12.46 18.26
C GLU A 256 15.70 11.69 16.95
N ALA A 257 14.85 10.66 16.95
CA ALA A 257 14.47 9.90 15.76
C ALA A 257 13.81 10.82 14.72
N PHE A 258 12.86 11.66 15.14
CA PHE A 258 12.24 12.64 14.26
C PHE A 258 13.27 13.61 13.66
N ASN A 259 14.26 14.04 14.45
CA ASN A 259 15.31 14.93 13.95
C ASN A 259 16.22 14.27 12.92
N LYS A 260 16.46 12.96 13.04
CA LYS A 260 17.27 12.16 12.09
C LYS A 260 16.48 11.63 10.89
N ALA A 261 15.15 11.67 10.94
CA ALA A 261 14.28 11.15 9.90
C ALA A 261 14.57 11.74 8.50
N LYS A 262 14.47 10.89 7.48
CA LYS A 262 14.76 11.24 6.09
C LYS A 262 13.77 12.26 5.53
N VAL A 263 14.29 13.07 4.61
CA VAL A 263 13.51 13.96 3.76
C VAL A 263 13.46 13.38 2.35
N GLU A 264 12.27 13.08 1.88
CA GLU A 264 12.00 12.59 0.53
C GLU A 264 10.95 13.48 -0.13
N ASP A 265 11.23 13.96 -1.34
CA ASP A 265 10.39 14.95 -2.05
C ASP A 265 10.03 16.18 -1.21
N GLY A 266 10.94 16.61 -0.34
CA GLY A 266 10.74 17.73 0.57
C GLY A 266 9.88 17.41 1.81
N ILE A 267 9.42 16.17 1.96
CA ILE A 267 8.65 15.69 3.12
C ILE A 267 9.58 14.96 4.09
N LYS A 268 9.64 15.44 5.34
CA LYS A 268 10.32 14.74 6.44
C LYS A 268 9.35 13.76 7.10
N LYS A 269 9.69 12.47 7.12
CA LYS A 269 8.79 11.42 7.65
C LYS A 269 9.48 10.55 8.69
N LEU A 270 8.99 10.56 9.93
CA LEU A 270 9.37 9.58 10.95
C LEU A 270 8.51 8.32 10.80
N VAL A 271 9.13 7.17 10.59
CA VAL A 271 8.45 5.88 10.52
C VAL A 271 8.59 5.16 11.87
N LEU A 272 7.47 4.80 12.46
CA LEU A 272 7.35 4.07 13.72
C LEU A 272 6.82 2.67 13.41
N ASN A 273 7.73 1.70 13.34
CA ASN A 273 7.40 0.31 13.06
C ASN A 273 7.06 -0.40 14.37
N VAL A 274 5.79 -0.69 14.61
CA VAL A 274 5.34 -1.37 15.82
C VAL A 274 5.36 -2.88 15.59
N LYS A 275 6.15 -3.61 16.39
CA LYS A 275 6.26 -5.06 16.28
C LYS A 275 4.91 -5.73 16.55
N ALA A 276 4.54 -6.68 15.70
CA ALA A 276 3.35 -7.51 15.88
C ALA A 276 3.43 -8.27 17.22
N VAL A 277 2.29 -8.41 17.91
CA VAL A 277 2.21 -9.06 19.22
C VAL A 277 1.06 -10.02 19.19
N GLU A 278 1.36 -11.30 19.39
CA GLU A 278 0.35 -12.35 19.39
C GLU A 278 -0.77 -12.01 20.37
N ALA A 279 -2.01 -12.14 19.89
CA ALA A 279 -3.21 -11.95 20.67
C ALA A 279 -3.49 -10.49 21.09
N ALA A 280 -2.75 -9.52 20.55
CA ALA A 280 -3.14 -8.11 20.60
C ALA A 280 -4.46 -7.91 19.84
N GLU A 281 -5.33 -7.06 20.37
CA GLU A 281 -6.56 -6.60 19.71
C GLU A 281 -6.50 -5.09 19.43
N ALA A 282 -5.54 -4.39 20.04
CA ALA A 282 -5.25 -2.98 19.80
C ALA A 282 -3.79 -2.66 20.02
N TYR A 283 -3.27 -1.70 19.26
CA TYR A 283 -2.00 -1.03 19.50
C TYR A 283 -2.25 0.37 20.03
N VAL A 284 -1.56 0.74 21.10
CA VAL A 284 -1.65 2.08 21.70
C VAL A 284 -0.26 2.68 21.71
N ILE A 285 -0.07 3.74 20.91
CA ILE A 285 1.22 4.39 20.73
C ILE A 285 1.17 5.77 21.35
N GLU A 286 1.97 6.01 22.39
CA GLU A 286 2.12 7.33 23.00
C GLU A 286 3.09 8.20 22.20
N LEU A 287 2.68 9.43 21.89
CA LEU A 287 3.44 10.41 21.13
C LEU A 287 3.48 11.75 21.87
N PRO A 288 4.62 12.46 21.84
CA PRO A 288 4.71 13.85 22.27
C PRO A 288 3.75 14.72 21.46
N THR A 289 2.92 15.51 22.13
CA THR A 289 1.96 16.43 21.48
C THR A 289 2.66 17.42 20.55
N ASP A 290 3.88 17.82 20.89
CA ASP A 290 4.72 18.75 20.12
C ASP A 290 5.09 18.23 18.72
N LEU A 291 5.19 16.91 18.53
CA LEU A 291 5.46 16.32 17.21
C LEU A 291 4.28 16.49 16.24
N LEU A 292 3.09 16.74 16.77
CA LEU A 292 1.81 16.82 16.06
C LEU A 292 1.16 18.21 16.14
N SER A 293 1.81 19.16 16.83
CA SER A 293 1.36 20.55 16.98
C SER A 293 2.30 21.56 16.31
N ASN A 294 3.28 21.08 15.54
CA ASN A 294 4.21 21.93 14.81
C ASN A 294 3.54 22.42 13.53
N ASN A 295 3.50 23.74 13.29
CA ASN A 295 2.87 24.32 12.10
C ASN A 295 3.71 24.13 10.82
N ASN A 296 4.14 22.89 10.56
CA ASN A 296 4.94 22.48 9.43
C ASN A 296 4.20 21.40 8.64
N LEU A 297 3.79 21.77 7.42
CA LEU A 297 2.99 20.93 6.52
C LEU A 297 3.77 19.79 5.85
N VAL A 298 5.09 19.83 5.88
CA VAL A 298 5.95 18.83 5.22
C VAL A 298 6.55 17.82 6.20
N HIS A 299 6.15 17.87 7.46
CA HIS A 299 6.58 16.95 8.50
C HIS A 299 5.46 15.95 8.80
N LYS A 300 5.80 14.66 8.91
CA LYS A 300 4.82 13.57 9.10
C LYS A 300 5.35 12.47 10.02
N ILE A 301 4.42 11.78 10.69
CA ILE A 301 4.67 10.57 11.46
C ILE A 301 3.86 9.44 10.83
N LEU A 302 4.50 8.33 10.48
CA LEU A 302 3.85 7.12 9.99
C LEU A 302 3.95 6.04 11.06
N ILE A 303 2.81 5.65 11.62
CA ILE A 303 2.71 4.50 12.52
C ILE A 303 2.36 3.28 11.68
N THR A 304 3.16 2.23 11.76
CA THR A 304 2.97 0.96 11.04
C THR A 304 2.67 -0.14 12.06
N THR A 305 1.51 -0.78 11.95
CA THR A 305 1.09 -1.92 12.79
C THR A 305 0.57 -3.06 11.91
N GLU A 306 0.38 -4.26 12.47
CA GLU A 306 -0.27 -5.36 11.73
C GLU A 306 -1.74 -5.07 11.35
N PHE A 307 -2.43 -4.17 12.07
CA PHE A 307 -3.82 -3.80 11.78
C PHE A 307 -3.92 -2.68 10.75
N GLY A 308 -2.81 -2.02 10.44
CA GLY A 308 -2.71 -0.99 9.43
C GLY A 308 -1.84 0.18 9.81
N ASN A 309 -1.78 1.13 8.88
CA ASN A 309 -0.88 2.26 8.96
C ASN A 309 -1.66 3.57 9.12
N VAL A 310 -1.15 4.46 9.95
CA VAL A 310 -1.70 5.80 10.15
C VAL A 310 -0.59 6.82 9.96
N GLU A 311 -0.71 7.64 8.91
CA GLU A 311 0.18 8.78 8.64
C GLU A 311 -0.49 10.07 9.13
N ILE A 312 0.18 10.74 10.06
CA ILE A 312 -0.30 11.93 10.76
C ILE A 312 0.60 13.11 10.38
N PRO A 313 0.04 14.19 9.80
CA PRO A 313 0.78 15.44 9.60
C PRO A 313 1.22 16.07 10.93
N SER A 314 2.41 16.65 11.00
CA SER A 314 2.92 17.26 12.23
C SER A 314 2.19 18.53 12.65
N ASN A 315 1.32 19.09 11.81
CA ASN A 315 0.45 20.21 12.13
C ASN A 315 -0.98 19.78 12.48
N PHE A 316 -1.23 18.48 12.65
CA PHE A 316 -2.57 17.93 12.84
C PHE A 316 -3.34 18.55 14.02
N PHE A 317 -2.66 18.96 15.09
CA PHE A 317 -3.29 19.65 16.22
C PHE A 317 -3.16 21.18 16.18
N SER A 318 -2.56 21.75 15.13
CA SER A 318 -2.42 23.21 14.92
C SER A 318 -3.69 23.85 14.34
N GLN A 319 -4.86 23.51 14.88
CA GLN A 319 -6.17 24.02 14.46
C GLN A 319 -6.86 24.74 15.61
N ILE A 320 -7.64 25.79 15.31
CA ILE A 320 -8.39 26.55 16.31
C ILE A 320 -9.42 25.66 17.02
N THR A 321 -9.90 24.62 16.34
CA THR A 321 -10.88 23.66 16.84
C THR A 321 -10.28 22.51 17.66
N THR A 322 -8.96 22.46 17.84
CA THR A 322 -8.32 21.40 18.64
C THR A 322 -8.74 21.53 20.12
N PRO A 323 -9.21 20.46 20.77
CA PRO A 323 -9.61 20.49 22.18
C PRO A 323 -8.47 20.88 23.11
N ASP A 324 -8.79 21.69 24.12
CA ASP A 324 -7.88 22.08 25.21
C ASP A 324 -7.20 20.88 25.89
N LYS A 325 -7.92 19.76 26.01
CA LYS A 325 -7.38 18.54 26.63
C LYS A 325 -6.21 17.97 25.83
N ILE A 326 -6.22 18.12 24.50
CA ILE A 326 -5.09 17.73 23.64
C ILE A 326 -3.96 18.75 23.78
N THR A 327 -4.24 20.05 23.61
CA THR A 327 -3.20 21.09 23.58
C THR A 327 -2.50 21.33 24.91
N LYS A 328 -3.12 20.95 26.03
CA LYS A 328 -2.54 21.04 27.38
C LYS A 328 -1.80 19.78 27.83
N SER A 329 -1.97 18.66 27.12
CA SER A 329 -1.29 17.41 27.45
C SER A 329 0.11 17.39 26.86
N SER A 330 1.09 16.87 27.61
CA SER A 330 2.45 16.65 27.10
C SER A 330 2.50 15.52 26.08
N THR A 331 1.61 14.54 26.21
CA THR A 331 1.51 13.36 25.35
C THR A 331 0.08 13.08 24.95
N ILE A 332 -0.07 12.42 23.81
CA ILE A 332 -1.33 11.83 23.37
C ILE A 332 -1.07 10.40 22.96
N SER A 333 -2.10 9.58 22.90
CA SER A 333 -1.96 8.23 22.36
C SER A 333 -2.82 8.04 21.12
N ILE A 334 -2.28 7.34 20.13
CA ILE A 334 -3.03 6.86 18.96
C ILE A 334 -3.32 5.39 19.19
N SER A 335 -4.60 5.04 19.22
CA SER A 335 -5.05 3.65 19.29
C SER A 335 -5.48 3.17 17.92
N ILE A 336 -4.94 2.02 17.49
CA ILE A 336 -5.33 1.31 16.27
C ILE A 336 -5.80 -0.08 16.71
N LYS A 337 -7.10 -0.35 16.56
CA LYS A 337 -7.76 -1.52 17.12
C LYS A 337 -8.46 -2.32 16.03
N THR A 338 -8.38 -3.64 16.06
CA THR A 338 -9.32 -4.47 15.30
C THR A 338 -10.68 -4.42 15.97
N SER A 339 -11.73 -4.18 15.22
CA SER A 339 -13.09 -4.10 15.75
C SER A 339 -13.95 -5.18 15.11
N ASN A 340 -15.01 -5.57 15.81
CA ASN A 340 -16.06 -6.38 15.23
C ASN A 340 -17.26 -5.50 14.85
N LEU A 341 -18.22 -6.10 14.17
CA LEU A 341 -19.45 -5.44 13.74
C LEU A 341 -20.56 -5.53 14.82
N GLU A 342 -20.23 -5.65 16.11
CA GLU A 342 -21.26 -5.60 17.16
C GLU A 342 -22.09 -4.31 17.07
N GLY A 343 -23.40 -4.43 17.25
CA GLY A 343 -24.34 -3.32 17.11
C GLY A 343 -24.70 -2.92 15.66
N VAL A 344 -23.95 -3.38 14.66
CA VAL A 344 -24.23 -3.09 13.25
C VAL A 344 -25.37 -3.97 12.72
N ASP A 345 -26.27 -3.39 11.92
CA ASP A 345 -27.41 -4.08 11.29
C ASP A 345 -26.97 -5.25 10.38
N LYS A 346 -27.83 -6.26 10.27
CA LYS A 346 -27.55 -7.51 9.54
C LYS A 346 -27.25 -7.28 8.05
N ASP A 347 -27.96 -6.38 7.39
CA ASP A 347 -27.76 -6.12 5.96
C ASP A 347 -26.40 -5.46 5.72
N LEU A 348 -25.97 -4.60 6.64
CA LEU A 348 -24.66 -3.95 6.61
C LEU A 348 -23.53 -4.94 6.88
N LYS A 349 -23.71 -5.85 7.86
CA LYS A 349 -22.79 -6.96 8.11
C LYS A 349 -22.57 -7.81 6.87
N ASN A 350 -23.63 -8.12 6.13
CA ASN A 350 -23.52 -8.91 4.90
C ASN A 350 -22.70 -8.20 3.82
N LYS A 351 -22.78 -6.87 3.71
CA LYS A 351 -22.01 -6.09 2.73
C LYS A 351 -20.53 -5.99 3.10
N ILE A 352 -20.23 -5.87 4.39
CA ILE A 352 -18.84 -5.86 4.89
C ILE A 352 -18.24 -7.26 4.79
N GLY A 353 -18.99 -8.30 5.16
CA GLY A 353 -18.54 -9.69 5.17
C GLY A 353 -17.40 -9.89 6.17
N GLU A 354 -16.44 -10.75 5.81
CA GLU A 354 -15.23 -11.03 6.59
C GLU A 354 -14.10 -10.00 6.35
N ARG A 355 -14.43 -8.84 5.76
CA ARG A 355 -13.43 -7.81 5.44
C ARG A 355 -12.99 -7.06 6.69
N PRO A 356 -11.75 -6.52 6.70
CA PRO A 356 -11.19 -5.85 7.88
C PRO A 356 -12.04 -4.68 8.38
N VAL A 357 -12.13 -4.58 9.71
CA VAL A 357 -12.71 -3.43 10.42
C VAL A 357 -11.70 -2.94 11.44
N VAL A 358 -11.29 -1.68 11.30
CA VAL A 358 -10.29 -1.04 12.15
C VAL A 358 -10.89 0.16 12.83
N GLU A 359 -10.63 0.33 14.12
CA GLU A 359 -11.03 1.46 14.91
C GLU A 359 -9.80 2.30 15.26
N ILE A 360 -9.84 3.59 14.94
CA ILE A 360 -8.74 4.52 15.19
C ILE A 360 -9.23 5.60 16.15
N ASN A 361 -8.57 5.75 17.30
CA ASN A 361 -8.95 6.71 18.33
C ASN A 361 -7.74 7.54 18.79
N ILE A 362 -8.02 8.76 19.26
CA ILE A 362 -7.08 9.54 20.07
C ILE A 362 -7.44 9.36 21.53
N LEU A 363 -6.43 9.11 22.36
CA LEU A 363 -6.57 9.08 23.80
C LEU A 363 -5.71 10.17 24.45
N VAL A 364 -6.23 10.76 25.51
CA VAL A 364 -5.47 11.64 26.41
C VAL A 364 -5.68 11.14 27.83
N GLU A 365 -4.58 10.84 28.52
CA GLU A 365 -4.59 10.24 29.86
C GLU A 365 -5.42 8.93 29.92
N GLY A 366 -5.36 8.13 28.84
CA GLY A 366 -6.09 6.87 28.71
C GLY A 366 -7.58 7.00 28.35
N GLU A 367 -8.10 8.22 28.17
CA GLU A 367 -9.50 8.45 27.78
C GLU A 367 -9.64 8.85 26.31
N ILE A 368 -10.58 8.22 25.60
CA ILE A 368 -10.89 8.57 24.21
C ILE A 368 -11.41 10.01 24.13
N ILE A 369 -10.87 10.78 23.20
CA ILE A 369 -11.34 12.13 22.86
C ILE A 369 -12.22 12.07 21.63
N GLU A 370 -13.50 12.40 21.80
CA GLU A 370 -14.45 12.56 20.69
C GLU A 370 -14.24 13.91 20.02
N TRP A 371 -13.51 13.89 18.91
CA TRP A 371 -13.18 15.06 18.11
C TRP A 371 -12.93 14.63 16.66
N ASN A 372 -13.03 15.57 15.72
CA ASN A 372 -12.66 15.36 14.33
C ASN A 372 -11.83 16.56 13.86
N SER A 373 -10.87 16.34 12.95
CA SER A 373 -10.12 17.44 12.34
C SER A 373 -10.91 18.03 11.17
N PRO A 374 -11.34 19.30 11.22
CA PRO A 374 -12.12 19.88 10.12
C PRO A 374 -11.32 20.01 8.82
N SER A 375 -10.01 20.30 8.90
CA SER A 375 -9.22 20.71 7.73
C SER A 375 -7.96 19.89 7.46
N ILE A 376 -7.51 19.05 8.39
CA ILE A 376 -6.27 18.28 8.25
C ILE A 376 -6.59 16.79 8.32
N PRO A 377 -6.66 16.08 7.18
CA PRO A 377 -6.93 14.66 7.20
C PRO A 377 -5.71 13.83 7.61
N LEU A 378 -5.99 12.68 8.22
CA LEU A 378 -5.05 11.56 8.37
C LEU A 378 -5.07 10.71 7.10
N LYS A 379 -3.94 10.13 6.72
CA LYS A 379 -3.91 9.04 5.74
C LYS A 379 -3.89 7.71 6.50
N VAL A 380 -4.80 6.81 6.14
CA VAL A 380 -4.92 5.47 6.73
C VAL A 380 -4.74 4.44 5.63
N SER A 381 -4.06 3.33 5.94
CA SER A 381 -3.95 2.16 5.07
C SER A 381 -4.34 0.91 5.86
N ILE A 382 -5.42 0.23 5.44
CA ILE A 382 -5.88 -1.02 6.06
C ILE A 382 -5.44 -2.19 5.17
N PRO A 383 -4.59 -3.11 5.67
CA PRO A 383 -4.19 -4.30 4.94
C PRO A 383 -5.41 -5.11 4.51
N TYR A 384 -5.49 -5.44 3.23
CA TYR A 384 -6.58 -6.21 2.66
C TYR A 384 -6.14 -6.89 1.37
N ILE A 385 -6.28 -8.20 1.30
CA ILE A 385 -6.12 -8.94 0.05
C ILE A 385 -7.51 -9.13 -0.53
N ALA A 386 -7.76 -8.53 -1.70
CA ALA A 386 -9.05 -8.63 -2.35
C ALA A 386 -9.36 -10.09 -2.73
N ILE A 387 -10.61 -10.48 -2.52
CA ILE A 387 -11.16 -11.77 -2.96
C ILE A 387 -11.95 -11.62 -4.27
N GLU A 388 -12.21 -10.37 -4.65
CA GLU A 388 -12.86 -9.98 -5.88
C GLU A 388 -11.94 -10.14 -7.10
N GLU A 389 -12.53 -10.15 -8.29
CA GLU A 389 -11.77 -10.12 -9.55
C GLU A 389 -11.17 -8.70 -9.79
N PRO A 390 -10.03 -8.60 -10.50
CA PRO A 390 -9.35 -7.31 -10.70
C PRO A 390 -10.20 -6.20 -11.33
N GLU A 391 -11.12 -6.52 -12.22
CA GLU A 391 -12.06 -5.57 -12.84
C GLU A 391 -13.00 -4.89 -11.83
N ASP A 392 -13.19 -5.51 -10.68
CA ASP A 392 -14.14 -5.15 -9.64
C ASP A 392 -13.48 -4.44 -8.44
N TYR A 393 -12.16 -4.32 -8.43
CA TYR A 393 -11.39 -3.64 -7.39
C TYR A 393 -11.82 -2.21 -7.13
N GLU A 394 -12.36 -1.53 -8.15
CA GLU A 394 -12.84 -0.15 -8.02
C GLU A 394 -14.13 -0.03 -7.17
N TYR A 395 -14.82 -1.14 -6.92
CA TYR A 395 -16.00 -1.23 -6.06
C TYR A 395 -15.68 -1.61 -4.60
N ILE A 396 -14.40 -1.80 -4.29
CA ILE A 396 -13.92 -1.86 -2.91
C ILE A 396 -13.94 -0.44 -2.34
N VAL A 397 -14.59 -0.29 -1.18
CA VAL A 397 -14.85 0.99 -0.52
C VAL A 397 -14.48 0.93 0.94
N VAL A 398 -14.37 2.10 1.56
CA VAL A 398 -14.24 2.25 3.02
C VAL A 398 -15.47 2.98 3.55
N TRP A 399 -16.01 2.45 4.64
CA TRP A 399 -17.13 3.03 5.35
C TRP A 399 -16.73 3.40 6.77
N HIS A 400 -17.00 4.64 7.15
CA HIS A 400 -16.97 5.05 8.56
C HIS A 400 -18.30 4.68 9.20
N ILE A 401 -18.25 4.02 10.36
CA ILE A 401 -19.42 3.60 11.12
C ILE A 401 -19.54 4.53 12.32
N GLU A 402 -20.57 5.37 12.33
CA GLU A 402 -20.82 6.33 13.40
C GLU A 402 -21.18 5.60 14.70
N LYS A 403 -20.48 5.93 15.79
CA LYS A 403 -20.51 5.22 17.08
C LYS A 403 -21.92 5.06 17.67
N ASP A 404 -22.73 6.12 17.66
CA ASP A 404 -24.02 6.13 18.36
C ASP A 404 -25.19 5.63 17.50
N THR A 405 -25.13 5.89 16.19
CA THR A 405 -26.25 5.60 15.28
C THR A 405 -26.01 4.36 14.43
N ASN A 406 -24.78 3.83 14.40
CA ASN A 406 -24.29 2.84 13.44
C ASN A 406 -24.52 3.24 11.98
N LYS A 407 -24.68 4.55 11.71
CA LYS A 407 -24.85 5.07 10.37
C LYS A 407 -23.55 4.94 9.59
N ILE A 408 -23.66 4.43 8.37
CA ILE A 408 -22.55 4.37 7.44
C ILE A 408 -22.37 5.72 6.74
N ILE A 409 -21.15 6.21 6.78
CA ILE A 409 -20.69 7.38 6.05
C ILE A 409 -19.61 6.90 5.07
N PRO A 410 -19.83 7.01 3.75
CA PRO A 410 -18.82 6.65 2.76
C PRO A 410 -17.56 7.50 2.93
N VAL A 411 -16.40 6.85 3.02
CA VAL A 411 -15.10 7.51 2.98
C VAL A 411 -14.71 7.64 1.52
N THR A 412 -15.10 8.77 0.92
CA THR A 412 -15.04 8.98 -0.53
C THR A 412 -13.64 8.98 -1.11
N SER A 413 -12.59 9.12 -0.29
CA SER A 413 -11.19 9.05 -0.69
C SER A 413 -10.66 7.61 -0.82
N GLY A 414 -11.41 6.60 -0.37
CA GLY A 414 -10.93 5.23 -0.19
C GLY A 414 -10.68 4.44 -1.47
N LYS A 415 -9.44 3.99 -1.67
CA LYS A 415 -8.94 3.28 -2.85
C LYS A 415 -8.29 1.97 -2.45
N TYR A 416 -8.65 0.90 -3.15
CA TYR A 416 -7.90 -0.34 -3.07
C TYR A 416 -6.64 -0.27 -3.93
N HIS A 417 -5.54 -0.75 -3.36
CA HIS A 417 -4.27 -0.94 -4.02
C HIS A 417 -3.93 -2.42 -3.98
N ALA A 418 -3.91 -3.05 -5.16
CA ALA A 418 -3.47 -4.43 -5.32
C ALA A 418 -1.99 -4.60 -4.95
N ALA A 419 -1.46 -5.81 -5.15
CA ALA A 419 -0.05 -6.10 -4.93
C ALA A 419 0.87 -5.06 -5.63
N PRO A 420 1.97 -4.65 -4.98
CA PRO A 420 2.53 -5.23 -3.76
C PRO A 420 1.92 -4.68 -2.45
N LEU A 421 1.11 -3.63 -2.50
CA LEU A 421 0.63 -2.97 -1.27
C LEU A 421 -0.46 -3.78 -0.55
N ASN A 422 -1.39 -4.39 -1.31
CA ASN A 422 -2.51 -5.17 -0.77
C ASN A 422 -3.21 -4.47 0.39
N ALA A 423 -3.70 -3.26 0.15
CA ALA A 423 -4.34 -2.46 1.18
C ALA A 423 -5.39 -1.50 0.61
N VAL A 424 -6.31 -1.06 1.46
CA VAL A 424 -7.21 0.04 1.15
C VAL A 424 -6.69 1.31 1.82
N GLU A 425 -6.29 2.28 1.00
CA GLU A 425 -5.82 3.58 1.48
C GLU A 425 -6.95 4.62 1.42
N PHE A 426 -7.04 5.46 2.44
CA PHE A 426 -8.01 6.55 2.47
C PHE A 426 -7.52 7.73 3.31
N MET A 427 -8.13 8.89 3.07
CA MET A 427 -7.97 10.09 3.89
C MET A 427 -9.21 10.25 4.78
N THR A 428 -9.02 10.49 6.09
CA THR A 428 -10.13 10.73 7.03
C THR A 428 -9.85 11.91 7.96
N ASN A 429 -10.92 12.67 8.23
CA ASN A 429 -10.97 13.72 9.23
C ASN A 429 -11.57 13.24 10.56
N ASN A 430 -12.19 12.07 10.55
CA ASN A 430 -12.92 11.49 11.68
C ASN A 430 -12.11 10.38 12.32
N PHE A 431 -12.38 10.16 13.61
CA PHE A 431 -11.95 8.98 14.37
C PHE A 431 -13.12 8.00 14.53
N GLY A 432 -12.83 6.79 15.01
CA GLY A 432 -13.78 5.71 15.19
C GLY A 432 -13.58 4.56 14.21
N LYS A 433 -14.66 3.85 13.88
CA LYS A 433 -14.61 2.58 13.14
C LYS A 433 -14.64 2.78 11.63
N PHE A 434 -13.75 2.11 10.94
CA PHE A 434 -13.64 2.05 9.48
C PHE A 434 -13.70 0.60 9.02
N ALA A 435 -14.63 0.30 8.11
CA ALA A 435 -14.79 -1.03 7.53
C ALA A 435 -14.44 -1.01 6.04
N VAL A 436 -13.64 -1.97 5.61
CA VAL A 436 -13.49 -2.29 4.19
C VAL A 436 -14.75 -3.04 3.75
N ALA A 437 -15.34 -2.66 2.61
CA ALA A 437 -16.53 -3.31 2.09
C ALA A 437 -16.46 -3.43 0.56
N TYR A 438 -17.25 -4.35 0.01
CA TYR A 438 -17.56 -4.37 -1.42
C TYR A 438 -18.94 -3.79 -1.65
N ASN A 439 -19.04 -2.82 -2.54
CA ASN A 439 -20.31 -2.18 -2.84
C ASN A 439 -20.38 -1.83 -4.32
N HIS A 440 -21.18 -2.57 -5.08
CA HIS A 440 -21.45 -2.26 -6.48
C HIS A 440 -22.85 -1.65 -6.63
N LYS A 441 -22.90 -0.35 -6.96
CA LYS A 441 -24.14 0.37 -7.28
C LYS A 441 -24.26 0.60 -8.78
N THR A 442 -25.46 0.37 -9.31
CA THR A 442 -25.82 0.60 -10.72
C THR A 442 -27.22 1.20 -10.86
N PHE A 443 -27.57 1.66 -12.06
CA PHE A 443 -28.82 2.34 -12.36
C PHE A 443 -29.42 1.84 -13.68
N ASN A 444 -30.74 1.91 -13.84
CA ASN A 444 -31.42 1.37 -15.02
C ASN A 444 -31.25 2.23 -16.28
N ASP A 445 -31.01 3.53 -16.13
CA ASP A 445 -31.01 4.54 -17.18
C ASP A 445 -29.62 4.89 -17.75
N ILE A 446 -28.57 4.17 -17.35
CA ILE A 446 -27.19 4.43 -17.79
C ILE A 446 -26.74 3.51 -18.95
N SER A 447 -27.58 2.57 -19.37
CA SER A 447 -27.25 1.61 -20.44
C SER A 447 -26.97 2.27 -21.79
N SER A 448 -27.69 3.36 -22.12
CA SER A 448 -27.46 4.18 -23.31
C SER A 448 -26.25 5.13 -23.21
N TYR A 449 -25.59 5.15 -22.05
CA TYR A 449 -24.41 5.99 -21.74
C TYR A 449 -23.19 5.11 -21.48
N SER A 450 -22.90 4.14 -22.35
CA SER A 450 -21.82 3.15 -22.13
C SER A 450 -20.45 3.79 -21.86
N TRP A 451 -20.19 4.99 -22.40
CA TRP A 451 -18.96 5.75 -22.18
C TRP A 451 -18.82 6.33 -20.76
N ALA A 452 -19.92 6.51 -20.04
CA ALA A 452 -19.98 7.04 -18.66
C ALA A 452 -20.39 5.98 -17.64
N LYS A 453 -20.93 4.84 -18.09
CA LYS A 453 -21.54 3.81 -17.24
C LYS A 453 -20.63 3.40 -16.09
N LYS A 454 -19.41 2.96 -16.40
CA LYS A 454 -18.46 2.50 -15.38
C LYS A 454 -18.09 3.63 -14.41
N GLN A 455 -17.87 4.83 -14.91
CA GLN A 455 -17.54 6.00 -14.10
C GLN A 455 -18.68 6.35 -13.14
N ILE A 456 -19.94 6.27 -13.61
CA ILE A 456 -21.11 6.48 -12.78
C ILE A 456 -21.20 5.40 -11.69
N GLU A 457 -21.06 4.13 -12.06
CA GLU A 457 -21.14 3.00 -11.12
C GLU A 457 -20.06 3.08 -10.04
N VAL A 458 -18.80 3.34 -10.41
CA VAL A 458 -17.68 3.45 -9.46
C VAL A 458 -17.88 4.63 -8.50
N LEU A 459 -18.17 5.83 -9.03
CA LEU A 459 -18.36 7.01 -8.19
C LEU A 459 -19.58 6.89 -7.27
N ALA A 460 -20.67 6.27 -7.74
CA ALA A 460 -21.86 6.03 -6.93
C ALA A 460 -21.60 5.00 -5.83
N SER A 461 -20.85 3.95 -6.17
CA SER A 461 -20.39 2.91 -5.25
C SER A 461 -19.54 3.48 -4.12
N LYS A 462 -18.67 4.45 -4.44
CA LYS A 462 -17.84 5.18 -3.47
C LYS A 462 -18.57 6.28 -2.70
N GLY A 463 -19.84 6.52 -3.01
CA GLY A 463 -20.65 7.58 -2.38
C GLY A 463 -20.27 9.01 -2.80
N ILE A 464 -19.51 9.17 -3.89
CA ILE A 464 -19.09 10.46 -4.42
C ILE A 464 -20.25 11.14 -5.16
N ILE A 465 -21.01 10.37 -5.95
CA ILE A 465 -22.23 10.83 -6.63
C ILE A 465 -23.43 9.99 -6.21
N ASN A 466 -24.63 10.56 -6.31
CA ASN A 466 -25.88 9.86 -5.98
C ASN A 466 -26.84 9.89 -7.17
N GLY A 467 -27.66 8.86 -7.29
CA GLY A 467 -28.80 8.86 -8.21
C GLY A 467 -29.88 9.86 -7.79
N THR A 468 -30.80 10.14 -8.70
CA THR A 468 -32.05 10.88 -8.39
C THR A 468 -33.10 9.97 -7.75
N SER A 469 -32.89 8.66 -7.82
CA SER A 469 -33.51 7.64 -6.96
C SER A 469 -32.54 6.49 -6.75
N GLU A 470 -32.96 5.47 -6.00
CA GLU A 470 -32.17 4.23 -5.81
C GLU A 470 -31.83 3.50 -7.12
N ILE A 471 -32.63 3.67 -8.18
CA ILE A 471 -32.49 2.94 -9.45
C ILE A 471 -32.31 3.85 -10.68
N THR A 472 -32.27 5.17 -10.49
CA THR A 472 -32.21 6.16 -11.59
C THR A 472 -31.11 7.19 -11.33
N PHE A 473 -30.26 7.44 -12.33
CA PHE A 473 -29.17 8.41 -12.24
C PHE A 473 -29.43 9.76 -12.94
N THR A 474 -30.29 9.78 -13.96
CA THR A 474 -30.55 10.90 -14.88
C THR A 474 -29.29 11.43 -15.61
N PRO A 475 -28.53 10.58 -16.33
CA PRO A 475 -27.23 10.95 -16.92
C PRO A 475 -27.26 12.16 -17.86
N GLY A 476 -28.36 12.37 -18.60
CA GLY A 476 -28.53 13.48 -19.54
C GLY A 476 -29.00 14.79 -18.93
N GLU A 477 -29.25 14.87 -17.62
CA GLU A 477 -29.73 16.09 -16.98
C GLU A 477 -28.58 17.10 -16.80
N ASP A 478 -28.86 18.37 -17.14
CA ASP A 478 -27.91 19.46 -16.96
C ASP A 478 -27.65 19.73 -15.47
N ILE A 479 -26.40 19.95 -15.09
CA ILE A 479 -26.01 20.21 -13.70
C ILE A 479 -26.02 21.69 -13.38
N LYS A 480 -26.40 22.04 -12.14
CA LYS A 480 -26.24 23.41 -11.65
C LYS A 480 -24.77 23.70 -11.33
N ARG A 481 -24.37 24.96 -11.46
CA ARG A 481 -23.01 25.42 -11.14
C ARG A 481 -22.63 25.16 -9.67
N ALA A 482 -23.58 25.34 -8.74
CA ALA A 482 -23.39 25.04 -7.33
C ALA A 482 -23.17 23.53 -7.06
N ASP A 483 -23.94 22.66 -7.71
CA ASP A 483 -23.81 21.21 -7.49
C ASP A 483 -22.44 20.72 -8.00
N PHE A 484 -21.97 21.28 -9.11
CA PHE A 484 -20.64 20.98 -9.64
C PHE A 484 -19.52 21.42 -8.69
N ILE A 485 -19.56 22.65 -8.16
CA ILE A 485 -18.50 23.15 -7.28
C ILE A 485 -18.44 22.38 -5.96
N ILE A 486 -19.60 22.03 -5.38
CA ILE A 486 -19.64 21.21 -4.16
C ILE A 486 -18.92 19.88 -4.40
N LEU A 487 -19.24 19.20 -5.50
CA LEU A 487 -18.65 17.91 -5.80
C LEU A 487 -17.15 18.02 -6.04
N LEU A 488 -16.71 19.05 -6.76
CA LEU A 488 -15.30 19.27 -7.06
C LEU A 488 -14.48 19.55 -5.78
N ILE A 489 -14.98 20.43 -4.90
CA ILE A 489 -14.34 20.73 -3.61
C ILE A 489 -14.24 19.47 -2.75
N LYS A 490 -15.34 18.71 -2.62
CA LYS A 490 -15.37 17.46 -1.86
C LYS A 490 -14.44 16.38 -2.43
N SER A 491 -14.44 16.20 -3.74
CA SER A 491 -13.64 15.16 -4.40
C SER A 491 -12.13 15.42 -4.28
N LEU A 492 -11.73 16.68 -4.16
CA LEU A 492 -10.34 17.09 -3.99
C LEU A 492 -9.96 17.35 -2.52
N GLY A 493 -10.89 17.20 -1.57
CA GLY A 493 -10.63 17.46 -0.15
C GLY A 493 -10.19 18.89 0.15
N LEU A 494 -10.66 19.86 -0.65
CA LEU A 494 -10.23 21.25 -0.53
C LEU A 494 -10.95 21.96 0.61
N TYR A 495 -10.19 22.74 1.39
CA TYR A 495 -10.70 23.49 2.54
C TYR A 495 -10.08 24.88 2.59
N SER A 496 -10.88 25.86 3.02
CA SER A 496 -10.43 27.19 3.41
C SER A 496 -11.47 27.81 4.34
N GLU A 497 -11.04 28.67 5.27
CA GLU A 497 -11.97 29.51 6.00
C GLU A 497 -12.53 30.58 5.05
N ALA A 498 -13.81 30.49 4.69
CA ALA A 498 -14.42 31.45 3.78
C ALA A 498 -14.62 32.80 4.49
N VAL A 499 -13.91 33.84 4.06
CA VAL A 499 -14.00 35.19 4.65
C VAL A 499 -15.20 35.97 4.11
N SER A 500 -15.55 35.75 2.84
CA SER A 500 -16.66 36.43 2.17
C SER A 500 -17.25 35.56 1.05
N ASN A 501 -18.42 35.93 0.55
CA ASN A 501 -19.08 35.21 -0.55
C ASN A 501 -19.53 36.15 -1.69
N PHE A 502 -20.11 35.57 -2.74
CA PHE A 502 -20.79 36.31 -3.81
C PHE A 502 -22.16 36.80 -3.35
N ASP A 503 -22.65 37.89 -3.96
CA ASP A 503 -23.87 38.57 -3.48
C ASP A 503 -25.13 37.71 -3.64
N ASP A 504 -25.14 36.76 -4.58
CA ASP A 504 -26.22 35.80 -4.83
C ASP A 504 -26.04 34.46 -4.09
N VAL A 505 -25.04 34.36 -3.21
CA VAL A 505 -24.78 33.19 -2.37
C VAL A 505 -25.18 33.52 -0.95
N LEU A 506 -26.47 33.33 -0.65
CA LEU A 506 -27.06 33.73 0.62
C LEU A 506 -26.71 32.74 1.75
N PRO A 507 -26.44 33.24 2.98
CA PRO A 507 -26.25 32.38 4.16
C PRO A 507 -27.39 31.36 4.32
N GLY A 508 -27.03 30.12 4.67
CA GLY A 508 -27.98 29.02 4.81
C GLY A 508 -28.28 28.25 3.51
N SER A 509 -27.83 28.74 2.35
CA SER A 509 -27.87 27.94 1.11
C SER A 509 -26.96 26.72 1.24
N TYR A 510 -27.39 25.56 0.72
CA TYR A 510 -26.62 24.30 0.81
C TYR A 510 -25.23 24.37 0.15
N TYR A 511 -25.03 25.35 -0.73
CA TYR A 511 -23.77 25.63 -1.43
C TYR A 511 -22.95 26.78 -0.82
N TYR A 512 -23.44 27.45 0.22
CA TYR A 512 -22.83 28.67 0.74
C TYR A 512 -21.34 28.47 1.09
N GLU A 513 -21.06 27.47 1.92
CA GLU A 513 -19.70 27.16 2.37
C GLU A 513 -18.78 26.77 1.21
N TYR A 514 -19.20 25.83 0.35
CA TYR A 514 -18.37 25.32 -0.75
C TYR A 514 -18.06 26.38 -1.81
N VAL A 515 -19.02 27.28 -2.09
CA VAL A 515 -18.77 28.40 -3.01
C VAL A 515 -17.83 29.42 -2.36
N GLY A 516 -17.97 29.66 -1.05
CA GLY A 516 -17.05 30.50 -0.28
C GLY A 516 -15.62 29.96 -0.31
N ILE A 517 -15.44 28.66 -0.06
CA ILE A 517 -14.15 27.98 -0.19
C ILE A 517 -13.58 28.15 -1.60
N ALA A 518 -14.40 27.92 -2.64
CA ALA A 518 -13.96 28.06 -4.02
C ALA A 518 -13.55 29.50 -4.38
N LYS A 519 -14.22 30.50 -3.78
CA LYS A 519 -13.86 31.92 -3.94
C LYS A 519 -12.54 32.24 -3.25
N GLU A 520 -12.39 31.82 -1.99
CA GLU A 520 -11.21 32.09 -1.17
C GLU A 520 -9.95 31.44 -1.76
N LEU A 521 -10.07 30.19 -2.23
CA LEU A 521 -8.98 29.46 -2.88
C LEU A 521 -8.68 29.95 -4.31
N GLY A 522 -9.44 30.93 -4.83
CA GLY A 522 -9.25 31.43 -6.19
C GLY A 522 -9.64 30.44 -7.30
N ILE A 523 -10.45 29.42 -6.98
CA ILE A 523 -10.97 28.46 -7.96
C ILE A 523 -11.95 29.16 -8.90
N THR A 524 -12.71 30.13 -8.40
CA THR A 524 -13.64 30.93 -9.18
C THR A 524 -13.63 32.40 -8.79
N SER A 525 -13.69 33.28 -9.80
CA SER A 525 -13.91 34.72 -9.61
C SER A 525 -15.37 35.14 -9.87
N GLY A 526 -16.28 34.16 -10.01
CA GLY A 526 -17.68 34.41 -10.37
C GLY A 526 -17.86 34.67 -11.87
N VAL A 527 -18.96 35.33 -12.19
CA VAL A 527 -19.38 35.66 -13.57
C VAL A 527 -19.37 37.18 -13.87
N GLY A 528 -18.82 37.98 -12.96
CA GLY A 528 -18.89 39.45 -12.97
C GLY A 528 -19.80 39.99 -11.86
N ASP A 529 -19.67 41.29 -11.56
CA ASP A 529 -20.50 42.02 -10.57
C ASP A 529 -20.64 41.34 -9.20
N ASN A 530 -19.59 40.63 -8.76
CA ASN A 530 -19.59 39.83 -7.54
C ASN A 530 -20.70 38.75 -7.48
N MET A 531 -21.09 38.18 -8.62
CA MET A 531 -22.10 37.13 -8.76
C MET A 531 -21.48 35.76 -9.09
N PHE A 532 -22.09 34.68 -8.60
CA PHE A 532 -21.69 33.29 -8.93
C PHE A 532 -22.69 32.55 -9.83
N LYS A 533 -23.98 32.88 -9.74
CA LYS A 533 -25.11 32.20 -10.39
C LYS A 533 -25.22 30.72 -10.00
N PRO A 534 -25.39 30.40 -8.70
CA PRO A 534 -25.32 29.02 -8.19
C PRO A 534 -26.36 28.08 -8.80
N LEU A 535 -27.56 28.60 -9.14
CA LEU A 535 -28.68 27.80 -9.63
C LEU A 535 -28.75 27.69 -11.17
N GLU A 536 -27.94 28.45 -11.90
CA GLU A 536 -27.85 28.32 -13.35
C GLU A 536 -27.11 27.04 -13.75
N LYS A 537 -27.41 26.54 -14.94
CA LYS A 537 -26.71 25.39 -15.50
C LYS A 537 -25.29 25.78 -15.88
N VAL A 538 -24.31 24.94 -15.53
CA VAL A 538 -22.91 25.25 -15.83
C VAL A 538 -22.61 24.92 -17.29
N THR A 539 -21.96 25.84 -17.99
CA THR A 539 -21.46 25.59 -19.33
C THR A 539 -20.26 24.65 -19.29
N ARG A 540 -20.01 23.92 -20.37
CA ARG A 540 -18.87 23.00 -20.46
C ARG A 540 -17.53 23.72 -20.31
N GLN A 541 -17.38 24.91 -20.91
CA GLN A 541 -16.14 25.67 -20.74
C GLN A 541 -15.93 26.12 -19.29
N ASP A 542 -16.99 26.53 -18.59
CA ASP A 542 -16.88 26.92 -17.18
C ASP A 542 -16.55 25.75 -16.28
N MET A 543 -17.20 24.60 -16.50
CA MET A 543 -16.88 23.36 -15.80
C MET A 543 -15.38 23.02 -15.95
N MET A 544 -14.82 23.18 -17.15
CA MET A 544 -13.40 22.94 -17.42
C MET A 544 -12.48 23.95 -16.74
N VAL A 545 -12.83 25.25 -16.75
CA VAL A 545 -12.06 26.29 -16.04
C VAL A 545 -12.03 26.03 -14.55
N LEU A 546 -13.20 25.79 -13.93
CA LEU A 546 -13.32 25.49 -12.51
C LEU A 546 -12.51 24.25 -12.12
N THR A 547 -12.59 23.18 -12.93
CA THR A 547 -11.80 21.95 -12.74
C THR A 547 -10.30 22.22 -12.82
N ALA A 548 -9.84 22.92 -13.86
CA ALA A 548 -8.42 23.20 -14.05
C ALA A 548 -7.86 24.05 -12.90
N ASN A 549 -8.62 25.04 -12.41
CA ASN A 549 -8.20 25.85 -11.27
C ASN A 549 -8.16 25.01 -9.98
N ALA A 550 -9.17 24.22 -9.70
CA ALA A 550 -9.19 23.36 -8.52
C ALA A 550 -8.05 22.33 -8.52
N LEU A 551 -7.73 21.73 -9.67
CA LEU A 551 -6.61 20.80 -9.79
C LEU A 551 -5.24 21.49 -9.60
N LYS A 552 -5.10 22.74 -10.03
CA LYS A 552 -3.88 23.54 -9.76
C LYS A 552 -3.73 23.83 -8.26
N ILE A 553 -4.82 24.26 -7.61
CA ILE A 553 -4.84 24.52 -6.17
C ILE A 553 -4.56 23.25 -5.37
N ALA A 554 -5.10 22.11 -5.81
CA ALA A 554 -4.83 20.80 -5.20
C ALA A 554 -3.40 20.28 -5.47
N GLY A 555 -2.58 21.00 -6.24
CA GLY A 555 -1.24 20.56 -6.62
C GLY A 555 -1.23 19.34 -7.57
N LYS A 556 -2.38 18.96 -8.12
CA LYS A 556 -2.54 17.78 -9.01
C LYS A 556 -2.07 18.06 -10.44
N ILE A 557 -2.05 19.32 -10.85
CA ILE A 557 -1.48 19.76 -12.12
C ILE A 557 -0.68 21.06 -11.94
N SER A 558 0.46 21.14 -12.61
CA SER A 558 1.31 22.34 -12.66
C SER A 558 1.41 22.91 -14.08
N ASP A 559 1.42 22.05 -15.10
CA ASP A 559 1.53 22.48 -16.49
C ASP A 559 0.25 23.15 -17.00
N LYS A 560 0.42 24.20 -17.80
CA LYS A 560 -0.65 24.84 -18.55
C LYS A 560 -0.77 24.26 -19.96
N GLY A 561 -1.99 24.19 -20.45
CA GLY A 561 -2.28 24.01 -21.87
C GLY A 561 -2.15 25.31 -22.65
N ILE A 562 -1.99 25.18 -23.97
CA ILE A 562 -1.92 26.28 -24.93
C ILE A 562 -2.92 26.05 -26.07
N GLU A 563 -3.17 27.08 -26.88
CA GLU A 563 -4.15 27.00 -27.98
C GLU A 563 -3.88 25.85 -28.97
N SER A 564 -2.62 25.47 -29.20
CA SER A 564 -2.32 24.35 -30.09
C SER A 564 -2.83 23.01 -29.58
N ASP A 565 -3.01 22.85 -28.26
CA ASP A 565 -3.55 21.60 -27.67
C ASP A 565 -5.02 21.36 -28.05
N ILE A 566 -5.74 22.43 -28.43
CA ILE A 566 -7.15 22.41 -28.84
C ILE A 566 -7.33 22.64 -30.34
N ALA A 567 -6.24 22.75 -31.12
CA ALA A 567 -6.29 23.03 -32.55
C ALA A 567 -7.05 21.98 -33.37
N LYS A 568 -7.15 20.75 -32.84
CA LYS A 568 -7.89 19.64 -33.47
C LYS A 568 -9.42 19.78 -33.40
N PHE A 569 -9.94 20.70 -32.60
CA PHE A 569 -11.39 20.84 -32.42
C PHE A 569 -11.96 21.90 -33.36
N ASP A 570 -13.03 21.54 -34.07
CA ASP A 570 -13.66 22.35 -35.10
C ASP A 570 -14.33 23.61 -34.52
N ASP A 571 -14.74 23.56 -33.25
CA ASP A 571 -15.43 24.64 -32.55
C ASP A 571 -14.55 25.40 -31.55
N LYS A 572 -13.22 25.24 -31.63
CA LYS A 572 -12.26 25.91 -30.75
C LYS A 572 -12.44 27.44 -30.69
N ASP A 573 -12.86 28.05 -31.81
CA ASP A 573 -13.04 29.50 -31.90
C ASP A 573 -14.30 29.99 -31.15
N LYS A 574 -15.16 29.08 -30.67
CA LYS A 574 -16.29 29.39 -29.79
C LYS A 574 -15.91 29.42 -28.30
N ILE A 575 -14.69 29.00 -27.95
CA ILE A 575 -14.21 29.02 -26.57
C ILE A 575 -13.96 30.48 -26.18
N ALA A 576 -14.56 30.93 -25.08
CA ALA A 576 -14.32 32.28 -24.59
C ALA A 576 -12.84 32.46 -24.19
N SER A 577 -12.28 33.66 -24.38
CA SER A 577 -10.85 33.91 -24.14
C SER A 577 -10.39 33.56 -22.72
N TYR A 578 -11.25 33.77 -21.70
CA TYR A 578 -10.93 33.39 -20.32
C TYR A 578 -10.82 31.87 -20.11
N ALA A 579 -11.48 31.09 -20.96
CA ALA A 579 -11.58 29.64 -20.83
C ALA A 579 -10.49 28.87 -21.58
N VAL A 580 -9.78 29.52 -22.51
CA VAL A 580 -8.77 28.88 -23.37
C VAL A 580 -7.73 28.11 -22.57
N GLU A 581 -7.12 28.72 -21.54
CA GLU A 581 -6.11 28.04 -20.69
C GLU A 581 -6.72 26.82 -19.98
N GLY A 582 -7.90 26.95 -19.37
CA GLY A 582 -8.55 25.86 -18.64
C GLY A 582 -8.89 24.68 -19.55
N VAL A 583 -9.55 24.95 -20.68
CA VAL A 583 -9.95 23.93 -21.66
C VAL A 583 -8.73 23.23 -22.23
N SER A 584 -7.73 23.97 -22.72
CA SER A 584 -6.50 23.39 -23.27
C SER A 584 -5.74 22.56 -22.23
N THR A 585 -5.70 23.00 -20.97
CA THR A 585 -5.04 22.26 -19.90
C THR A 585 -5.68 20.88 -19.69
N LEU A 586 -7.02 20.82 -19.60
CA LEU A 586 -7.70 19.53 -19.39
C LEU A 586 -7.66 18.62 -20.60
N VAL A 587 -7.65 19.18 -21.81
CA VAL A 587 -7.44 18.42 -23.05
C VAL A 587 -6.03 17.82 -23.07
N LYS A 588 -5.01 18.63 -22.79
CA LYS A 588 -3.61 18.20 -22.73
C LYS A 588 -3.39 17.10 -21.70
N LYS A 589 -4.07 17.18 -20.55
CA LYS A 589 -4.01 16.16 -19.49
C LYS A 589 -4.88 14.93 -19.77
N GLY A 590 -5.60 14.89 -20.90
CA GLY A 590 -6.49 13.77 -21.26
C GLY A 590 -7.71 13.64 -20.34
N ILE A 591 -8.01 14.66 -19.53
CA ILE A 591 -9.19 14.72 -18.67
C ILE A 591 -10.43 14.94 -19.52
N VAL A 592 -10.32 15.81 -20.52
CA VAL A 592 -11.38 16.08 -21.50
C VAL A 592 -10.95 15.57 -22.87
N LEU A 593 -11.77 14.69 -23.46
CA LEU A 593 -11.51 14.12 -24.80
C LEU A 593 -12.27 14.85 -25.91
N GLY A 594 -13.35 15.57 -25.57
CA GLY A 594 -14.29 16.15 -26.53
C GLY A 594 -15.42 15.18 -26.92
N SER A 595 -16.27 15.61 -27.85
CA SER A 595 -17.36 14.84 -28.44
C SER A 595 -17.21 14.86 -29.96
N GLY A 596 -16.69 13.78 -30.53
CA GLY A 596 -16.17 13.78 -31.90
C GLY A 596 -15.04 14.81 -32.05
N ASN A 597 -15.16 15.69 -33.05
CA ASN A 597 -14.21 16.78 -33.28
C ASN A 597 -14.58 18.09 -32.56
N ASN A 598 -15.49 18.08 -31.58
CA ASN A 598 -15.93 19.30 -30.89
C ASN A 598 -15.68 19.27 -29.38
N ILE A 599 -15.50 20.45 -28.78
CA ILE A 599 -15.52 20.65 -27.32
C ILE A 599 -16.93 20.94 -26.81
N ASN A 600 -17.76 21.60 -27.63
CA ASN A 600 -19.07 22.16 -27.30
C ASN A 600 -19.01 23.16 -26.12
N PRO A 601 -18.19 24.23 -26.18
CA PRO A 601 -17.86 25.05 -25.01
C PRO A 601 -19.05 25.80 -24.41
N LEU A 602 -20.02 26.19 -25.23
CA LEU A 602 -21.22 26.94 -24.82
C LEU A 602 -22.40 26.05 -24.41
N GLY A 603 -22.30 24.73 -24.62
CA GLY A 603 -23.33 23.78 -24.18
C GLY A 603 -23.30 23.60 -22.66
N ASN A 604 -24.43 23.21 -22.07
CA ASN A 604 -24.48 22.85 -20.65
C ASN A 604 -23.81 21.49 -20.41
N ALA A 605 -23.20 21.35 -19.25
CA ALA A 605 -22.63 20.07 -18.82
C ALA A 605 -23.71 19.16 -18.21
N THR A 606 -23.66 17.88 -18.55
CA THR A 606 -24.60 16.87 -18.04
C THR A 606 -24.04 16.11 -16.84
N ARG A 607 -24.91 15.41 -16.10
CA ARG A 607 -24.52 14.54 -14.97
C ARG A 607 -23.53 13.42 -15.39
N ALA A 608 -23.70 12.86 -16.59
CA ALA A 608 -22.76 11.88 -17.14
C ALA A 608 -21.36 12.47 -17.41
N GLU A 609 -21.30 13.70 -17.92
CA GLU A 609 -20.04 14.38 -18.20
C GLU A 609 -19.30 14.77 -16.91
N LEU A 610 -20.06 15.21 -15.89
CA LEU A 610 -19.54 15.39 -14.53
C LEU A 610 -18.95 14.08 -14.00
N ALA A 611 -19.66 12.96 -14.11
CA ALA A 611 -19.16 11.67 -13.61
C ALA A 611 -17.85 11.28 -14.30
N ALA A 612 -17.74 11.45 -15.62
CA ALA A 612 -16.52 11.15 -16.35
C ALA A 612 -15.32 12.00 -15.92
N ILE A 613 -15.53 13.30 -15.65
CA ILE A 613 -14.45 14.19 -15.17
C ILE A 613 -14.06 13.84 -13.74
N ILE A 614 -15.03 13.72 -12.83
CA ILE A 614 -14.77 13.42 -11.42
C ILE A 614 -14.09 12.06 -11.25
N TYR A 615 -14.45 11.07 -12.07
CA TYR A 615 -13.81 9.76 -12.06
C TYR A 615 -12.31 9.86 -12.40
N LYS A 616 -11.96 10.65 -13.43
CA LYS A 616 -10.55 10.87 -13.77
C LYS A 616 -9.81 11.60 -12.65
N ILE A 617 -10.42 12.64 -12.07
CA ILE A 617 -9.85 13.39 -10.94
C ILE A 617 -9.61 12.48 -9.74
N TYR A 618 -10.57 11.59 -9.46
CA TYR A 618 -10.49 10.68 -8.34
C TYR A 618 -9.26 9.77 -8.42
N TYR A 619 -8.82 9.34 -9.61
CA TYR A 619 -7.63 8.51 -9.80
C TYR A 619 -6.32 9.28 -10.06
N MET A 620 -6.31 10.61 -9.86
CA MET A 620 -5.08 11.43 -9.93
C MET A 620 -4.27 11.46 -8.64
#